data_AF-A0A7W0LSR8-F1
#
_entry.id   AF-A0A7W0LSR8-F1
#
_cell.length_a   1.000
_cell.length_b   1.000
_cell.length_c   1.000
_cell.angle_alpha   90.00
_cell.angle_beta   90.00
_cell.angle_gamma   90.00
#
_symmetry.space_group_name_H-M   'P 1'
#
loop_
_entity.id
_entity.type
_entity.pdbx_description
1 polymer ?
#
loop_
_entity_poly.entity_id
_entity_poly.type
_entity_poly.pdbx_seq_one_letter_code
_entity_poly.pdbx_strand_id
1 'polypeptide(L)' 'MADTDDEPTTGELRKVQVSRETEARRAAERADSDEETAQHDRRAEKSAYLREKLEEREEAERRAE' A
#
# COMPACT_ATOMS: atom_id res chain seq x y z
N MET A 1 1.37 -28.38 1.93
CA MET A 1 0.33 -27.71 2.74
C MET A 1 0.96 -26.37 3.10
N ALA A 2 0.58 -25.30 2.40
CA ALA A 2 1.23 -24.01 2.58
C ALA A 2 0.73 -23.41 3.91
N ASP A 3 1.68 -23.04 4.76
CA ASP A 3 1.52 -22.30 6.02
C ASP A 3 0.37 -21.29 5.97
N THR A 4 -0.64 -21.50 6.81
CA THR A 4 -1.78 -20.60 7.01
C THR A 4 -1.87 -20.18 8.48
N ASP A 5 -0.74 -19.87 9.13
CA ASP A 5 -0.75 -19.60 10.59
C ASP A 5 -0.14 -18.25 11.01
N ASP A 6 0.09 -17.33 10.09
CA ASP A 6 0.33 -15.93 10.47
C ASP A 6 -0.37 -15.03 9.45
N GLU A 7 -1.65 -14.74 9.69
CA GLU A 7 -2.30 -13.64 8.99
C GLU A 7 -1.49 -12.38 9.29
N PRO A 8 -0.88 -11.75 8.27
CA PRO A 8 0.06 -10.66 8.50
C PRO A 8 -0.63 -9.54 9.26
N THR A 9 0.04 -9.01 10.27
CA THR A 9 -0.49 -7.90 11.05
C THR A 9 -0.78 -6.70 10.15
N THR A 10 -1.72 -5.84 10.57
CA THR A 10 -2.02 -4.61 9.83
C THR A 10 -0.76 -3.74 9.63
N GLY A 11 0.16 -3.74 10.60
CA GLY A 11 1.47 -3.09 10.50
C GLY A 11 2.38 -3.69 9.42
N GLU A 12 2.35 -5.00 9.21
CA GLU A 12 3.10 -5.68 8.13
C GLU A 12 2.48 -5.43 6.76
N LEU A 13 1.16 -5.46 6.66
CA LEU A 13 0.42 -5.10 5.45
C LEU A 13 0.75 -3.66 5.02
N ARG A 14 0.86 -2.73 5.97
CA ARG A 14 1.29 -1.34 5.72
C ARG A 14 2.70 -1.28 5.12
N LYS A 15 3.66 -2.04 5.66
CA LYS A 15 5.05 -2.08 5.14
C LYS A 15 5.09 -2.62 3.70
N VAL A 16 4.35 -3.69 3.43
CA VAL A 16 4.23 -4.27 2.09
C VAL A 16 3.60 -3.27 1.11
N GLN A 17 2.58 -2.53 1.55
CA GLN A 17 1.92 -1.53 0.73
C GLN A 17 2.86 -0.38 0.33
N VAL A 18 3.66 0.14 1.27
CA VAL A 18 4.66 1.19 1.00
C VAL A 18 5.74 0.70 0.02
N SER A 19 6.16 -0.56 0.14
CA SER A 19 7.12 -1.15 -0.82
C SER A 19 6.53 -1.17 -2.23
N ARG A 20 5.29 -1.64 -2.38
CA ARG A 20 4.60 -1.70 -3.67
C ARG A 20 4.40 -0.32 -4.29
N GLU A 21 4.04 0.69 -3.49
CA GLU A 21 3.93 2.08 -3.97
C GLU A 21 5.28 2.61 -4.49
N THR A 22 6.37 2.30 -3.78
CA THR A 22 7.71 2.73 -4.18
C THR A 22 8.14 2.08 -5.49
N GLU A 23 7.88 0.78 -5.65
CA GLU A 23 8.17 0.06 -6.89
C GLU A 23 7.31 0.55 -8.06
N ALA A 24 6.02 0.78 -7.83
CA ALA A 24 5.10 1.33 -8.82
C ALA A 24 5.52 2.74 -9.26
N ARG A 25 5.95 3.60 -8.32
CA ARG A 25 6.48 4.93 -8.64
C ARG A 25 7.75 4.84 -9.49
N ARG A 26 8.70 3.97 -9.11
CA ARG A 26 9.94 3.75 -9.90
C ARG A 26 9.70 3.14 -11.27
N ALA A 27 8.62 2.37 -11.44
CA ALA A 27 8.22 1.84 -12.74
C ALA A 27 7.60 2.94 -13.61
N ALA A 28 6.73 3.78 -13.02
CA ALA A 28 6.15 4.95 -13.67
C ALA A 28 7.21 5.95 -14.12
N GLU A 29 8.20 6.25 -13.26
CA GLU A 29 9.33 7.14 -13.60
C GLU A 29 10.20 6.60 -14.75
N ARG A 30 10.11 5.31 -15.07
CA ARG A 30 10.82 4.67 -16.18
C ARG A 30 9.95 4.47 -17.42
N ALA A 31 8.64 4.71 -17.33
CA ALA A 31 7.72 4.60 -18.45
C ALA A 31 7.60 5.98 -19.13
N ASP A 32 8.18 6.11 -20.33
CA ASP A 32 8.20 7.34 -21.15
C ASP A 32 6.84 7.58 -21.87
N SER A 33 5.75 7.85 -21.15
CA SER A 33 4.46 8.18 -21.80
C SER A 33 3.51 9.07 -20.98
N ASP A 34 3.14 10.21 -21.57
CA ASP A 34 2.20 11.20 -21.03
C ASP A 34 0.77 10.67 -20.79
N GLU A 35 0.34 9.62 -21.50
CA GLU A 35 -0.99 9.01 -21.38
C GLU A 35 -1.20 8.28 -20.03
N GLU A 36 -0.12 8.06 -19.28
CA GLU A 36 -0.10 7.32 -18.02
C GLU A 36 -0.35 8.22 -16.80
N THR A 37 -0.22 9.55 -16.93
CA THR A 37 -0.27 10.54 -15.83
C THR A 37 -1.58 10.49 -15.03
N ALA A 38 -2.74 10.54 -15.69
CA ALA A 38 -4.04 10.50 -15.00
C ALA A 38 -4.32 9.14 -14.33
N GLN A 39 -3.71 8.07 -14.84
CA GLN A 39 -3.83 6.73 -14.25
C GLN A 39 -2.91 6.57 -13.03
N HIS A 40 -1.75 7.24 -13.05
CA HIS A 40 -0.85 7.34 -11.90
C HIS A 40 -1.46 8.15 -10.76
N ASP A 41 -2.10 9.29 -11.05
CA ASP A 41 -2.76 10.10 -10.03
C ASP A 41 -3.85 9.30 -9.30
N ARG A 42 -4.74 8.62 -10.04
CA ARG A 42 -5.76 7.77 -9.41
C ARG A 42 -5.17 6.61 -8.59
N ARG A 43 -4.04 6.04 -9.03
CA ARG A 43 -3.34 5.00 -8.27
C ARG A 43 -2.70 5.56 -7.01
N ALA A 44 -2.16 6.77 -7.05
CA ALA A 44 -1.60 7.45 -5.89
C ALA A 44 -2.69 7.79 -4.87
N GLU A 45 -3.82 8.35 -5.30
CA GLU A 45 -4.97 8.64 -4.44
C GLU A 45 -5.51 7.38 -3.75
N LYS A 46 -5.67 6.29 -4.50
CA LYS A 46 -6.15 5.01 -3.95
C LYS A 46 -5.16 4.42 -2.95
N SER A 47 -3.85 4.55 -3.21
CA SER A 47 -2.83 4.01 -2.32
C SER A 47 -2.70 4.83 -1.03
N ALA A 48 -2.82 6.16 -1.14
CA ALA A 48 -2.89 7.05 0.02
C ALA A 48 -4.09 6.72 0.92
N TYR A 49 -5.28 6.53 0.33
CA TYR A 49 -6.47 6.11 1.08
C TYR A 49 -6.28 4.76 1.77
N LEU A 50 -5.70 3.77 1.08
CA LEU A 50 -5.43 2.46 1.67
C LEU A 50 -4.44 2.55 2.83
N ARG A 51 -3.40 3.40 2.71
CA ARG A 51 -2.43 3.64 3.78
C ARG A 51 -3.06 4.27 5.01
N GLU A 52 -3.94 5.25 4.83
CA GLU A 52 -4.70 5.87 5.92
C GLU A 52 -5.56 4.84 6.66
N LYS A 53 -6.30 4.01 5.94
CA LYS A 53 -7.16 2.98 6.54
C LYS A 53 -6.37 1.91 7.30
N LEU A 54 -5.20 1.52 6.79
CA LEU A 54 -4.30 0.61 7.49
C LEU A 54 -3.74 1.25 8.77
N GLU A 55 -3.44 2.55 8.75
CA GLU A 55 -2.99 3.28 9.94
C GLU A 55 -4.07 3.37 11.01
N GLU A 56 -5.30 3.72 10.62
CA GLU A 56 -6.44 3.76 11.54
C GLU A 56 -6.71 2.38 12.17
N ARG A 57 -6.62 1.31 11.37
CA ARG A 57 -6.78 -0.06 11.88
C ARG A 57 -5.65 -0.49 12.82
N GLU A 58 -4.41 -0.20 12.49
CA GLU A 58 -3.26 -0.49 13.36
C GLU A 58 -3.34 0.29 14.68
N GLU A 59 -3.86 1.52 14.65
CA GLU A 59 -4.10 2.28 15.87
C GLU A 59 -5.25 1.70 16.70
N ALA A 60 -6.34 1.28 16.05
CA ALA A 60 -7.45 0.60 16.73
C ALA A 60 -7.01 -0.72 17.37
N GLU A 61 -6.21 -1.52 16.67
CA GLU A 61 -5.62 -2.77 17.18
C GLU A 61 -4.73 -2.50 18.40
N ARG A 62 -3.84 -1.50 18.34
CA ARG A 62 -2.99 -1.10 19.48
C ARG A 62 -3.75 -0.59 20.70
N ARG A 63 -4.92 0.02 20.52
CA ARG A 63 -5.76 0.51 21.64
C ARG A 63 -6.63 -0.59 22.25
N ALA A 64 -6.86 -1.67 21.53
CA ALA A 64 -7.65 -2.81 21.99
C ALA A 64 -6.83 -3.83 22.79
N GLU A 65 -5.50 -3.72 22.74
CA GLU A 65 -4.51 -4.48 23.54
C GLU A 65 -4.26 -3.81 24.90
#